data_AF-A0A9P9YPW7-F1
#
_entry.id   AF-A0A9P9YPW7-F1
#
_cell.length_a   1.000
_cell.length_b   1.000
_cell.length_c   1.000
_cell.angle_alpha   90.00
_cell.angle_beta   90.00
_cell.angle_gamma   90.00
#
_symmetry.space_group_name_H-M   'P 1'
#
loop_
_entity.id
_entity.type
_entity.pdbx_description
1 polymer ?
#
loop_
_entity_poly.entity_id
_entity_poly.type
_entity_poly.pdbx_seq_one_letter_code
_entity_poly.pdbx_strand_id
1 'polypeptide(L)'
;AREQDFIVECVKFDVDVTAKDLYDICTRIPNLSNLEVEGTKIHGILADIGRHCKDLQVLAVHLSPEGGAAQYSSLLSGIEKLAGLNNLQDLDISGKGNLTALFTKLAEKNILQRFRYSEELVPEEVIRVSQIKSLKKLECSFSDWEDYQSLTELASS
;
A
#
# COMPACT_ATOMS: atom_id res chain seq x y z
N ALA A 1 38.60 12.70 9.20
CA ALA A 1 37.84 11.98 8.16
C ALA A 1 36.38 12.36 8.36
N ARG A 2 35.65 12.76 7.31
CA ARG A 2 34.18 12.90 7.44
C ARG A 2 33.64 11.49 7.56
N GLU A 3 33.02 11.15 8.70
CA GLU A 3 32.15 9.98 8.77
C GLU A 3 31.11 10.15 7.67
N GLN A 4 31.12 9.24 6.68
CA GLN A 4 29.97 9.10 5.81
C GLN A 4 28.91 8.42 6.66
N ASP A 5 27.93 9.20 7.10
CA ASP A 5 26.71 8.65 7.67
C ASP A 5 26.07 7.76 6.59
N PHE A 6 26.04 6.46 6.85
CA PHE A 6 25.44 5.48 5.94
C PHE A 6 23.91 5.58 6.07
N ILE A 7 23.24 5.92 4.98
CA ILE A 7 21.77 6.06 4.92
C ILE A 7 21.19 4.83 4.22
N VAL A 8 20.26 4.14 4.89
CA VAL A 8 19.45 3.08 4.31
C VAL A 8 18.09 3.67 3.96
N GLU A 9 17.82 3.83 2.66
CA GLU A 9 16.56 4.40 2.15
C GLU A 9 15.62 3.34 1.57
N CYS A 10 16.18 2.21 1.10
CA CYS A 10 15.44 1.14 0.47
C CYS A 10 15.78 -0.20 1.11
N VAL A 11 14.74 -0.96 1.48
CA VAL A 11 14.88 -2.33 1.96
C VAL A 11 13.83 -3.21 1.31
N LYS A 12 14.28 -4.35 0.76
CA LYS A 12 13.45 -5.39 0.19
C LYS A 12 13.62 -6.69 0.97
N PHE A 13 12.50 -7.30 1.35
CA PHE A 13 12.46 -8.60 2.00
C PHE A 13 11.79 -9.63 1.11
N ASP A 14 12.43 -10.80 1.01
CA ASP A 14 11.91 -12.00 0.34
C ASP A 14 11.95 -13.18 1.34
N VAL A 15 11.42 -12.95 2.54
CA VAL A 15 11.40 -13.89 3.67
C VAL A 15 10.19 -13.60 4.55
N ASP A 16 9.61 -14.61 5.21
CA ASP A 16 8.48 -14.41 6.14
C ASP A 16 8.74 -13.28 7.15
N VAL A 17 7.90 -12.23 7.11
CA VAL A 17 7.94 -11.10 8.05
C VAL A 17 6.60 -10.92 8.73
N THR A 18 6.62 -10.69 10.04
CA THR A 18 5.44 -10.32 10.81
C THR A 18 5.22 -8.81 10.77
N ALA A 19 4.00 -8.34 11.11
CA ALA A 19 3.75 -6.91 11.28
C ALA A 19 4.67 -6.28 12.35
N LYS A 20 5.11 -7.07 13.34
CA LYS A 20 6.10 -6.65 14.33
C LYS A 20 7.48 -6.43 13.71
N ASP A 21 7.91 -7.29 12.80
CA ASP A 21 9.18 -7.11 12.10
C ASP A 21 9.16 -5.82 11.27
N LEU A 22 8.04 -5.55 10.58
CA LEU A 22 7.84 -4.30 9.84
C LEU A 22 7.86 -3.06 10.77
N TYR A 23 7.25 -3.17 11.95
CA TYR A 23 7.34 -2.14 12.99
C TYR A 23 8.79 -1.91 13.44
N ASP A 24 9.53 -2.97 13.75
CA ASP A 24 10.93 -2.89 14.18
C ASP A 24 11.82 -2.29 13.09
N ILE A 25 11.55 -2.58 11.82
CA ILE A 25 12.23 -1.97 10.67
C ILE A 25 11.94 -0.47 10.59
N CYS A 26 10.66 -0.07 10.59
CA CYS A 26 10.26 1.35 10.51
C CYS A 26 10.81 2.18 11.69
N THR A 27 11.01 1.58 12.87
CA THR A 27 11.57 2.29 14.03
C THR A 27 13.10 2.38 14.02
N ARG A 28 13.79 1.40 13.43
CA ARG A 28 15.26 1.33 13.40
C ARG A 28 15.87 2.01 12.18
N ILE A 29 15.10 2.21 11.11
CA ILE A 29 15.56 2.84 9.87
C ILE A 29 14.74 4.13 9.65
N PRO A 30 15.10 5.24 10.32
CA PRO A 30 14.30 6.46 10.31
C PRO A 30 14.23 7.15 8.93
N ASN A 31 15.20 6.89 8.05
CA ASN A 31 15.28 7.46 6.69
C ASN A 31 14.68 6.54 5.62
N LEU A 32 13.95 5.49 6.02
CA LEU A 32 13.37 4.53 5.09
C LEU A 32 12.30 5.21 4.22
N SER A 33 12.59 5.34 2.93
CA SER A 33 11.64 5.87 1.95
C SER A 33 10.96 4.77 1.16
N ASN A 34 11.58 3.60 1.03
CA ASN A 34 11.10 2.49 0.21
C ASN A 34 11.13 1.19 1.01
N LEU A 35 9.96 0.57 1.17
CA LEU A 35 9.80 -0.73 1.82
C LEU A 35 9.07 -1.69 0.88
N GLU A 36 9.76 -2.75 0.50
CA GLU A 36 9.19 -3.82 -0.32
C GLU A 36 9.23 -5.15 0.44
N VAL A 37 8.10 -5.84 0.46
CA VAL A 37 7.92 -7.13 1.14
C VAL A 37 7.27 -8.09 0.16
N GLU A 38 7.99 -9.16 -0.22
CA GLU A 38 7.55 -10.15 -1.19
C GLU A 38 7.58 -11.57 -0.60
N GLY A 39 6.62 -12.41 -1.03
CA GLY A 39 6.69 -13.86 -0.82
C GLY A 39 6.20 -14.36 0.55
N THR A 40 5.66 -13.48 1.40
CA THR A 40 5.60 -13.74 2.85
C THR A 40 4.20 -14.00 3.41
N LYS A 41 4.13 -14.71 4.53
CA LYS A 41 3.01 -14.64 5.47
C LYS A 41 3.17 -13.44 6.40
N ILE A 42 2.38 -12.40 6.18
CA ILE A 42 2.33 -11.29 7.13
C ILE A 42 1.30 -11.57 8.22
N HIS A 43 1.79 -11.96 9.40
CA HIS A 43 0.97 -12.06 10.60
C HIS A 43 0.82 -10.68 11.27
N GLY A 44 -0.42 -10.19 11.36
CA GLY A 44 -0.75 -8.92 12.03
C GLY A 44 -1.53 -7.96 11.13
N ILE A 45 -1.43 -6.66 11.43
CA ILE A 45 -2.18 -5.57 10.78
C ILE A 45 -1.18 -4.65 10.08
N LEU A 46 -1.24 -4.53 8.74
CA LEU A 46 -0.30 -3.70 7.98
C LEU A 46 -0.33 -2.23 8.41
N ALA A 47 -1.51 -1.76 8.79
CA ALA A 47 -1.79 -0.39 9.22
C ALA A 47 -0.90 0.13 10.37
N ASP A 48 -0.30 -0.75 11.16
CA ASP A 48 0.50 -0.37 12.33
C ASP A 48 1.86 0.26 11.96
N ILE A 49 2.33 0.10 10.71
CA ILE A 49 3.57 0.74 10.23
C ILE A 49 3.41 2.25 10.00
N GLY A 50 2.17 2.72 9.80
CA GLY A 50 1.86 4.10 9.39
C GLY A 50 2.33 5.18 10.37
N ARG A 51 2.59 4.83 11.65
CA ARG A 51 3.03 5.78 12.68
C ARG A 51 4.53 6.05 12.70
N HIS A 52 5.33 5.15 12.13
CA HIS A 52 6.78 5.14 12.30
C HIS A 52 7.55 5.39 10.99
N CYS A 53 6.93 5.10 9.85
CA CYS A 53 7.52 5.27 8.53
C CYS A 53 7.15 6.63 7.88
N LYS A 54 7.47 7.76 8.52
CA LYS A 54 6.99 9.10 8.11
C LYS A 54 7.48 9.55 6.73
N ASP A 55 8.68 9.12 6.34
CA ASP A 55 9.32 9.48 5.07
C ASP A 55 9.09 8.42 3.97
N LEU A 56 8.25 7.42 4.26
CA LEU A 56 7.93 6.36 3.32
C LEU A 56 7.17 6.92 2.12
N GLN A 57 7.78 6.74 0.94
CA GLN A 57 7.28 7.12 -0.36
C GLN A 57 6.76 5.92 -1.15
N VAL A 58 7.39 4.76 -0.97
CA VAL A 58 7.04 3.51 -1.63
C VAL A 58 6.76 2.43 -0.60
N LEU A 59 5.58 1.83 -0.67
CA LEU A 59 5.22 0.64 0.09
C LEU A 59 4.71 -0.44 -0.88
N ALA A 60 5.44 -1.55 -0.96
CA ALA A 60 5.02 -2.73 -1.71
C ALA A 60 4.87 -3.93 -0.79
N VAL A 61 3.71 -4.58 -0.81
CA VAL A 61 3.38 -5.75 0.00
C VAL A 61 2.72 -6.82 -0.87
N HIS A 62 3.52 -7.80 -1.27
CA HIS A 62 3.12 -8.93 -2.09
C HIS A 62 3.11 -10.23 -1.28
N LEU A 63 1.91 -10.76 -1.05
CA LEU A 63 1.70 -12.03 -0.36
C LEU A 63 1.81 -13.19 -1.35
N SER A 64 2.47 -14.26 -0.94
CA SER A 64 2.51 -15.48 -1.75
C SER A 64 1.16 -16.22 -1.69
N PRO A 65 0.64 -16.74 -2.81
CA PRO A 65 -0.61 -17.51 -2.82
C PRO A 65 -0.52 -18.84 -2.06
N GLU A 66 0.70 -19.29 -1.71
CA GLU A 66 0.99 -20.59 -1.08
C GLU A 66 0.41 -20.74 0.35
N GLY A 67 0.04 -19.63 1.01
CA GLY A 67 -0.60 -19.65 2.33
C GLY A 67 -2.12 -19.91 2.31
N GLY A 68 -2.79 -19.84 1.15
CA GLY A 68 -4.25 -19.97 1.08
C GLY A 68 -5.01 -18.74 1.62
N ALA A 69 -6.13 -18.41 0.94
CA ALA A 69 -6.83 -17.13 1.07
C ALA A 69 -7.32 -16.74 2.48
N ALA A 70 -7.50 -17.71 3.38
CA ALA A 70 -7.97 -17.45 4.75
C ALA A 70 -6.92 -16.75 5.64
N GLN A 71 -5.63 -16.97 5.37
CA GLN A 71 -4.54 -16.45 6.21
C GLN A 71 -4.32 -14.93 6.10
N TYR A 72 -4.91 -14.29 5.08
CA TYR A 72 -4.68 -12.88 4.76
C TYR A 72 -5.85 -11.95 5.12
N SER A 73 -6.96 -12.50 5.63
CA SER A 73 -8.20 -11.76 5.89
C SER A 73 -8.05 -10.61 6.88
N SER A 74 -7.07 -10.66 7.78
CA SER A 74 -6.81 -9.60 8.76
C SER A 74 -5.74 -8.59 8.34
N LEU A 75 -5.00 -8.83 7.26
CA LEU A 75 -3.84 -8.01 6.90
C LEU A 75 -4.25 -6.58 6.56
N LEU A 76 -5.33 -6.44 5.79
CA LEU A 76 -5.91 -5.16 5.38
C LEU A 76 -6.87 -4.57 6.43
N SER A 77 -6.96 -5.16 7.62
CA SER A 77 -7.68 -4.52 8.72
C SER A 77 -7.04 -3.16 9.02
N GLY A 78 -7.84 -2.11 9.16
CA GLY A 78 -7.32 -0.77 9.47
C GLY A 78 -6.45 -0.15 8.37
N ILE A 79 -6.42 -0.70 7.15
CA ILE A 79 -5.55 -0.27 6.04
C ILE A 79 -5.67 1.24 5.76
N GLU A 80 -6.82 1.85 6.06
CA GLU A 80 -7.07 3.29 5.94
C GLU A 80 -6.09 4.16 6.74
N LYS A 81 -5.40 3.60 7.75
CA LYS A 81 -4.34 4.33 8.47
C LYS A 81 -3.08 4.56 7.63
N LEU A 82 -2.86 3.82 6.54
CA LEU A 82 -1.76 4.10 5.60
C LEU A 82 -1.91 5.46 4.95
N ALA A 83 -3.13 5.99 4.82
CA ALA A 83 -3.34 7.38 4.43
C ALA A 83 -2.79 8.37 5.47
N GLY A 84 -2.33 7.95 6.65
CA GLY A 84 -1.55 8.78 7.58
C GLY A 84 -0.14 9.09 7.10
N LEU A 85 0.41 8.30 6.17
CA LEU A 85 1.74 8.51 5.59
C LEU A 85 1.73 9.78 4.71
N ASN A 86 2.60 10.74 5.01
CA ASN A 86 2.57 12.08 4.38
C ASN A 86 3.31 12.14 3.06
N ASN A 87 4.16 11.15 2.78
CA ASN A 87 5.02 11.12 1.60
C ASN A 87 4.70 9.95 0.65
N LEU A 88 3.69 9.11 0.98
CA LEU A 88 3.35 7.90 0.23
C LEU A 88 2.86 8.26 -1.18
N GLN A 89 3.66 7.92 -2.18
CA GLN A 89 3.41 8.20 -3.59
C GLN A 89 3.17 6.93 -4.41
N ASP A 90 3.71 5.79 -3.97
CA ASP A 90 3.53 4.49 -4.61
C ASP A 90 3.06 3.46 -3.59
N LEU A 91 1.92 2.85 -3.86
CA LEU A 91 1.32 1.83 -3.02
C LEU A 91 0.99 0.60 -3.84
N ASP A 92 1.62 -0.51 -3.49
CA ASP A 92 1.41 -1.81 -4.10
C ASP A 92 0.99 -2.80 -3.02
N ILE A 93 -0.24 -3.31 -3.08
CA ILE A 93 -0.78 -4.19 -2.04
C ILE A 93 -1.49 -5.40 -2.64
N SER A 94 -1.55 -6.45 -1.85
CA SER A 94 -2.26 -7.70 -2.16
C SER A 94 -3.05 -8.19 -0.95
N GLY A 95 -4.02 -9.07 -1.18
CA GLY A 95 -4.91 -9.61 -0.16
C GLY A 95 -6.32 -9.03 -0.23
N LYS A 96 -7.27 -9.71 0.42
CA LYS A 96 -8.69 -9.35 0.38
C LYS A 96 -9.08 -8.44 1.54
N GLY A 97 -9.80 -7.37 1.25
CA GLY A 97 -10.28 -6.41 2.25
C GLY A 97 -11.15 -5.33 1.60
N ASN A 98 -11.69 -4.43 2.43
CA ASN A 98 -12.40 -3.25 1.96
C ASN A 98 -11.44 -2.06 1.92
N LEU A 99 -11.23 -1.50 0.72
CA LEU A 99 -10.33 -0.38 0.46
C LEU A 99 -11.05 0.97 0.38
N THR A 100 -12.39 1.01 0.47
CA THR A 100 -13.19 2.24 0.35
C THR A 100 -12.68 3.35 1.28
N ALA A 101 -12.48 3.03 2.56
CA ALA A 101 -12.02 4.01 3.56
C ALA A 101 -10.58 4.49 3.30
N LEU A 102 -9.72 3.62 2.77
CA LEU A 102 -8.37 3.99 2.35
C LEU A 102 -8.42 4.99 1.20
N PHE A 103 -9.14 4.67 0.12
CA PHE A 103 -9.23 5.53 -1.05
C PHE A 103 -9.87 6.88 -0.74
N THR A 104 -10.90 6.93 0.11
CA THR A 104 -11.46 8.21 0.57
C THR A 104 -10.40 9.11 1.20
N LYS A 105 -9.60 8.59 2.13
CA LYS A 105 -8.54 9.37 2.79
C LYS A 105 -7.37 9.71 1.85
N LEU A 106 -7.02 8.80 0.94
CA LEU A 106 -5.97 9.06 -0.05
C LEU A 106 -6.40 10.12 -1.07
N ALA A 107 -7.68 10.17 -1.44
CA ALA A 107 -8.25 11.21 -2.30
C ALA A 107 -8.24 12.58 -1.61
N GLU A 108 -8.52 12.64 -0.31
CA GLU A 108 -8.39 13.88 0.49
C GLU A 108 -6.95 14.41 0.51
N LYS A 109 -5.97 13.51 0.65
CA LYS A 109 -4.54 13.88 0.65
C LYS A 109 -4.03 14.25 -0.73
N ASN A 110 -4.48 13.52 -1.75
CA ASN A 110 -4.16 13.75 -3.15
C ASN A 110 -2.65 13.85 -3.44
N ILE A 111 -1.86 12.93 -2.88
CA ILE A 111 -0.41 12.79 -3.11
C ILE A 111 -0.03 11.47 -3.80
N LEU A 112 -0.89 10.46 -3.74
CA LEU A 112 -0.60 9.13 -4.29
C LEU A 112 -0.55 9.22 -5.82
N GLN A 113 0.54 8.75 -6.42
CA GLN A 113 0.76 8.80 -7.86
C GLN A 113 0.60 7.43 -8.53
N ARG A 114 0.83 6.35 -7.78
CA ARG A 114 0.73 4.99 -8.29
C ARG A 114 0.00 4.10 -7.29
N PHE A 115 -0.91 3.30 -7.82
CA PHE A 115 -1.59 2.26 -7.05
C PHE A 115 -1.58 0.96 -7.84
N ARG A 116 -1.07 -0.11 -7.23
CA ARG A 116 -1.19 -1.48 -7.73
C ARG A 116 -1.95 -2.33 -6.71
N TYR A 117 -2.91 -3.09 -7.22
CA TYR A 117 -3.68 -4.05 -6.43
C TYR A 117 -3.80 -5.37 -7.18
N SER A 118 -3.38 -6.44 -6.51
CA SER A 118 -3.33 -7.77 -7.14
C SER A 118 -4.69 -8.48 -7.19
N GLU A 119 -5.67 -8.01 -6.43
CA GLU A 119 -7.04 -8.55 -6.42
C GLU A 119 -7.99 -7.65 -7.23
N GLU A 120 -9.27 -8.02 -7.26
CA GLU A 120 -10.32 -7.25 -7.91
C GLU A 120 -10.81 -6.10 -7.02
N LEU A 121 -10.92 -4.91 -7.59
CA LEU A 121 -11.68 -3.81 -7.00
C LEU A 121 -13.16 -4.01 -7.25
N VAL A 122 -13.97 -3.81 -6.21
CA VAL A 122 -15.44 -3.77 -6.33
C VAL A 122 -15.91 -2.40 -6.82
N PRO A 123 -17.13 -2.26 -7.38
CA PRO A 123 -17.62 -0.99 -7.94
C PRO A 123 -17.45 0.24 -7.04
N GLU A 124 -17.75 0.11 -5.75
CA GLU A 124 -17.60 1.21 -4.79
C GLU A 124 -16.13 1.65 -4.66
N GLU A 125 -15.20 0.71 -4.65
CA GLU A 125 -13.77 0.98 -4.56
C GLU A 125 -13.24 1.66 -5.82
N VAL A 126 -13.75 1.27 -7.00
CA VAL A 126 -13.43 1.92 -8.28
C VAL A 126 -13.86 3.39 -8.26
N ILE A 127 -15.06 3.69 -7.75
CA ILE A 127 -15.54 5.08 -7.61
C ILE A 127 -14.65 5.87 -6.64
N ARG A 128 -14.15 5.26 -5.57
CA ARG A 128 -13.27 5.98 -4.62
C ARG A 128 -11.86 6.19 -5.15
N VAL A 129 -11.26 5.18 -5.79
CA VAL A 129 -9.91 5.31 -6.34
C VAL A 129 -9.87 6.35 -7.47
N SER A 130 -10.97 6.52 -8.21
CA SER A 130 -11.07 7.57 -9.25
C SER A 130 -11.06 8.99 -8.73
N GLN A 131 -11.34 9.19 -7.44
CA GLN A 131 -11.32 10.52 -6.82
C GLN A 131 -9.89 10.99 -6.45
N ILE A 132 -8.88 10.12 -6.58
CA ILE A 132 -7.47 10.46 -6.33
C ILE A 132 -6.88 11.15 -7.57
N LYS A 133 -7.02 12.48 -7.63
CA LYS A 133 -6.58 13.30 -8.78
C LYS A 133 -5.07 13.29 -9.05
N SER A 134 -4.27 12.95 -8.04
CA SER A 134 -2.82 12.81 -8.19
C SER A 134 -2.39 11.50 -8.85
N LEU A 135 -3.31 10.53 -8.97
CA LEU A 135 -3.02 9.19 -9.45
C LEU A 135 -2.71 9.21 -10.96
N LYS A 136 -1.51 8.76 -11.31
CA LYS A 136 -1.02 8.70 -12.70
C LYS A 136 -1.02 7.29 -13.26
N LYS A 137 -1.00 6.28 -12.40
CA LYS A 137 -0.96 4.86 -12.77
C LYS A 137 -1.82 4.05 -11.82
N LEU A 138 -2.74 3.30 -12.39
CA LEU A 138 -3.61 2.35 -11.70
C LEU A 138 -3.40 0.99 -12.37
N GLU A 139 -3.00 -0.01 -11.58
CA GLU A 139 -2.82 -1.39 -12.01
C GLU A 139 -3.68 -2.29 -11.11
N CYS A 140 -4.85 -2.73 -11.59
CA CYS A 140 -5.77 -3.56 -10.82
C CYS A 140 -6.64 -4.43 -11.73
N SER A 141 -7.33 -5.41 -11.12
CA SER A 141 -8.40 -6.17 -11.76
C SER A 141 -9.77 -5.60 -11.34
N PHE A 142 -10.81 -5.88 -12.13
CA PHE A 142 -12.19 -5.44 -11.86
C PHE A 142 -13.12 -6.64 -11.80
N SER A 143 -14.08 -6.61 -10.87
CA SER A 143 -15.08 -7.69 -10.74
C SER A 143 -16.21 -7.58 -11.77
N ASP A 144 -16.45 -6.40 -12.33
CA ASP A 144 -17.51 -6.15 -13.32
C ASP A 144 -17.02 -5.19 -14.42
N TRP A 145 -17.49 -5.41 -15.66
CA TRP A 145 -17.18 -4.61 -16.84
C TRP A 145 -17.89 -3.25 -16.84
N GLU A 146 -19.01 -3.12 -16.12
CA GLU A 146 -19.83 -1.89 -16.12
C GLU A 146 -19.15 -0.68 -15.43
N ASP A 147 -18.04 -0.89 -14.72
CA ASP A 147 -17.33 0.14 -13.93
C ASP A 147 -16.39 1.07 -14.73
N TYR A 148 -16.28 0.90 -16.05
CA TYR A 148 -15.32 1.68 -16.86
C TYR A 148 -15.59 3.18 -16.91
N GLN A 149 -16.83 3.64 -16.66
CA GLN A 149 -17.15 5.08 -16.68
C GLN A 149 -16.33 5.84 -15.63
N SER A 150 -16.18 5.30 -14.42
CA SER A 150 -15.33 5.87 -13.37
C SER A 150 -13.85 5.92 -13.78
N LEU A 151 -13.40 5.02 -14.66
CA LEU A 151 -12.04 5.03 -15.21
C LEU A 151 -11.86 6.10 -16.29
N THR A 152 -12.92 6.48 -17.01
CA THR A 152 -12.83 7.58 -17.98
C THR A 152 -12.57 8.92 -17.31
N GLU A 153 -13.08 9.14 -16.09
CA GLU A 153 -12.77 10.32 -15.29
C GLU A 153 -11.30 10.35 -14.87
N LEU A 154 -10.74 9.21 -14.45
CA LEU A 154 -9.30 9.05 -14.16
C LEU A 154 -8.43 9.34 -15.38
N ALA A 155 -8.79 8.78 -16.55
CA ALA A 155 -8.01 8.91 -17.77
C ALA A 155 -8.04 10.33 -18.37
N SER A 156 -8.96 11.18 -17.91
CA SER A 156 -9.15 12.56 -18.40
C SER A 156 -8.78 13.64 -17.38
N SER A 157 -8.36 13.26 -16.17
CA SER A 157 -7.89 14.15 -15.09
C SER A 157 -6.39 14.47 -15.19
#